data_AF-A0A7K7LPR0-F1
#
_entry.id   AF-A0A7K7LPR0-F1
#
_cell.length_a   1.000
_cell.length_b   1.000
_cell.length_c   1.000
_cell.angle_alpha   90.00
_cell.angle_beta   90.00
_cell.angle_gamma   90.00
#
_symmetry.space_group_name_H-M   'P 1'
#
loop_
_entity.id
_entity.type
_entity.pdbx_description
1 polymer ?
#
loop_
_entity_poly.entity_id
_entity_poly.type
_entity_poly.pdbx_seq_one_letter_code
_entity_poly.pdbx_strand_id
1 'polypeptide(L)'
;QVFSQHCPFLMGPIEGLADVVTPDTDIQVTLSIFELASAAGIPCEVDPALVTALAGNRTGPGGLWGHWGGALSPVACPLSPRCPLPAEGSSPEEDYKVSCLLLVFVAVSLPLLAADPAALYSPELDGYHNNVHCLAKAIVQVAAALFTLHNKNIEAHLKEFLLVS
;
A
#
# COMPACT_ATOMS: atom_id res chain seq x y z
N GLN A 1 -20.59 -8.51 5.53
CA GLN A 1 -20.05 -9.43 4.51
C GLN A 1 -21.19 -9.81 3.57
N VAL A 2 -21.36 -9.10 2.46
CA VAL A 2 -22.50 -9.32 1.52
C VAL A 2 -22.19 -10.47 0.57
N PHE A 3 -20.94 -10.55 0.10
CA PHE A 3 -20.49 -11.56 -0.85
C PHE A 3 -20.60 -12.99 -0.32
N SER A 4 -20.22 -13.22 0.95
CA SER A 4 -20.34 -14.54 1.58
C SER A 4 -21.79 -15.01 1.72
N GLN A 5 -22.74 -14.09 1.83
CA GLN A 5 -24.17 -14.41 1.90
C GLN A 5 -24.76 -14.75 0.53
N HIS A 6 -24.23 -14.16 -0.55
CA HIS A 6 -24.81 -14.28 -1.89
C HIS A 6 -24.09 -15.35 -2.73
N CYS A 7 -22.80 -15.61 -2.45
CA CYS A 7 -21.93 -16.51 -3.21
C CYS A 7 -21.14 -17.48 -2.29
N PRO A 8 -21.78 -18.23 -1.38
CA PRO A 8 -21.07 -19.03 -0.38
C PRO A 8 -20.17 -20.13 -0.98
N PHE A 9 -20.53 -20.68 -2.15
CA PHE A 9 -19.73 -21.71 -2.83
C PHE A 9 -18.40 -21.20 -3.40
N LEU A 10 -18.26 -19.89 -3.59
CA LEU A 10 -17.03 -19.27 -4.07
C LEU A 10 -16.08 -18.90 -2.92
N MET A 11 -16.60 -18.73 -1.70
CA MET A 11 -15.77 -18.31 -0.56
C MET A 11 -14.67 -19.32 -0.25
N GLY A 12 -15.00 -20.61 -0.10
CA GLY A 12 -14.01 -21.65 0.24
C GLY A 12 -12.84 -21.73 -0.74
N PRO A 13 -13.07 -21.77 -2.07
CA PRO A 13 -11.99 -21.71 -3.04
C PRO A 13 -11.15 -20.43 -3.00
N ILE A 14 -11.75 -19.26 -2.76
CA ILE A 14 -11.01 -18.00 -2.69
C ILE A 14 -10.15 -17.95 -1.41
N GLU A 15 -10.68 -18.38 -0.28
CA GLU A 15 -9.93 -18.51 0.99
C GLU A 15 -8.76 -19.50 0.83
N GLY A 16 -9.03 -20.68 0.26
CA GLY A 16 -7.99 -21.68 0.02
C GLY A 16 -6.90 -21.22 -0.97
N LEU A 17 -7.23 -20.30 -1.89
CA LEU A 17 -6.24 -19.69 -2.78
C LEU A 17 -5.40 -18.61 -2.06
N ALA A 18 -5.99 -17.88 -1.11
CA ALA A 18 -5.22 -16.94 -0.28
C ALA A 18 -4.24 -17.68 0.64
N ASP A 19 -4.63 -18.85 1.16
CA ASP A 19 -3.79 -19.67 2.06
C ASP A 19 -2.54 -20.25 1.39
N VAL A 20 -2.49 -20.37 0.06
CA VAL A 20 -1.30 -20.88 -0.66
C VAL A 20 -0.23 -19.82 -0.91
N VAL A 21 -0.51 -18.55 -0.61
CA VAL A 21 0.47 -17.47 -0.78
C VAL A 21 1.60 -17.65 0.23
N THR A 22 2.82 -17.77 -0.27
CA THR A 22 4.05 -17.83 0.53
C THR A 22 4.93 -16.62 0.23
N PRO A 23 5.89 -16.27 1.12
CA PRO A 23 6.86 -15.20 0.87
C PRO A 23 7.70 -15.39 -0.42
N ASP A 24 7.82 -16.63 -0.90
CA ASP A 24 8.56 -16.99 -2.11
C ASP A 24 7.68 -16.97 -3.38
N THR A 25 6.38 -16.74 -3.23
CA THR A 25 5.45 -16.65 -4.36
C THR A 25 5.76 -15.38 -5.17
N ASP A 26 5.71 -15.47 -6.50
CA ASP A 26 5.93 -14.32 -7.37
C ASP A 26 5.02 -13.13 -6.98
N ILE A 27 5.58 -11.92 -6.98
CA ILE A 27 4.86 -10.73 -6.51
C ILE A 27 3.62 -10.46 -7.35
N GLN A 28 3.68 -10.61 -8.67
CA GLN A 28 2.53 -10.35 -9.54
C GLN A 28 1.43 -11.38 -9.31
N VAL A 29 1.82 -12.65 -9.11
CA VAL A 29 0.88 -13.72 -8.73
C VAL A 29 0.24 -13.42 -7.38
N THR A 30 1.05 -13.03 -6.39
CA THR A 30 0.59 -12.67 -5.04
C THR A 30 -0.43 -11.53 -5.07
N LEU A 31 -0.13 -10.45 -5.79
CA LEU A 31 -1.03 -9.30 -5.92
C LEU A 31 -2.34 -9.68 -6.63
N SER A 32 -2.28 -10.52 -7.67
CA SER A 32 -3.48 -11.01 -8.38
C SER A 32 -4.40 -11.83 -7.45
N ILE A 33 -3.81 -12.67 -6.58
CA ILE A 33 -4.57 -13.43 -5.57
C ILE A 33 -5.18 -12.48 -4.55
N PHE A 34 -4.43 -11.50 -4.05
CA PHE A 34 -4.93 -10.53 -3.08
C PHE A 34 -5.98 -9.58 -3.67
N GLU A 35 -5.97 -9.27 -4.97
CA GLU A 35 -7.05 -8.53 -5.62
C GLU A 35 -8.37 -9.30 -5.55
N LEU A 36 -8.32 -10.59 -5.89
CA LEU A 36 -9.49 -11.47 -5.83
C LEU A 36 -10.01 -11.61 -4.39
N ALA A 37 -9.11 -11.88 -3.44
CA ALA A 37 -9.45 -12.03 -2.03
C ALA A 37 -10.03 -10.73 -1.44
N SER A 38 -9.40 -9.58 -1.70
CA SER A 38 -9.88 -8.27 -1.25
C SER A 38 -11.26 -7.94 -1.83
N ALA A 39 -11.51 -8.27 -3.10
CA ALA A 39 -12.81 -8.08 -3.75
C ALA A 39 -13.92 -8.96 -3.14
N ALA A 40 -13.56 -10.15 -2.63
CA ALA A 40 -14.46 -11.01 -1.85
C ALA A 40 -14.67 -10.53 -0.40
N GLY A 41 -13.96 -9.48 0.02
CA GLY A 41 -13.98 -8.96 1.38
C GLY A 41 -13.16 -9.79 2.37
N ILE A 42 -12.21 -10.59 1.88
CA ILE A 42 -11.25 -11.33 2.69
C ILE A 42 -10.12 -10.35 3.04
N PRO A 43 -9.71 -10.24 4.32
CA PRO A 43 -8.61 -9.37 4.71
C PRO A 43 -7.29 -9.89 4.12
N CYS A 44 -6.57 -9.02 3.42
CA CYS A 44 -5.26 -9.32 2.85
C CYS A 44 -4.16 -8.62 3.67
N GLU A 45 -3.00 -9.25 3.76
CA GLU A 45 -1.81 -8.67 4.40
C GLU A 45 -1.28 -7.46 3.61
N VAL A 46 -1.33 -7.54 2.28
CA VAL A 46 -0.97 -6.46 1.37
C VAL A 46 -2.24 -6.00 0.63
N ASP A 47 -2.51 -4.70 0.64
CA ASP A 47 -3.59 -4.10 -0.13
C ASP A 47 -3.14 -3.83 -1.58
N PRO A 48 -3.67 -4.56 -2.58
CA PRO A 48 -3.25 -4.41 -3.98
C PRO A 48 -3.66 -3.06 -4.59
N ALA A 49 -4.74 -2.44 -4.12
CA ALA A 49 -5.15 -1.11 -4.56
C ALA A 49 -4.16 -0.05 -4.05
N LEU A 50 -3.69 -0.19 -2.80
CA LEU A 50 -2.65 0.67 -2.24
C LEU A 50 -1.32 0.49 -2.98
N VAL A 51 -0.93 -0.74 -3.28
CA VAL A 51 0.26 -1.05 -4.09
C VAL A 51 0.17 -0.37 -5.46
N THR A 52 -0.97 -0.48 -6.14
CA THR A 52 -1.21 0.15 -7.45
C THR A 52 -1.14 1.67 -7.36
N ALA A 53 -1.75 2.27 -6.34
CA ALA A 53 -1.73 3.72 -6.12
C ALA A 53 -0.30 4.24 -5.86
N LEU A 54 0.47 3.54 -5.01
CA LEU A 54 1.85 3.90 -4.69
C LEU A 54 2.80 3.66 -5.87
N ALA A 55 2.56 2.63 -6.68
CA ALA A 55 3.28 2.42 -7.93
C ALA A 55 3.02 3.56 -8.93
N GLY A 56 1.77 4.02 -9.04
CA GLY A 56 1.38 5.17 -9.87
C GLY A 56 2.06 6.46 -9.43
N ASN A 57 2.24 6.68 -8.13
CA ASN A 57 2.97 7.84 -7.60
C ASN A 57 4.49 7.81 -7.87
N ARG A 58 5.07 6.68 -8.29
CA ARG A 58 6.46 6.61 -8.78
C ARG A 58 6.63 7.29 -10.13
N THR A 59 5.56 7.31 -10.92
CA THR A 59 5.51 8.10 -12.14
C THR A 59 4.90 9.46 -11.80
N GLY A 60 5.66 10.55 -11.96
CA GLY A 60 5.08 11.90 -11.92
C GLY A 60 3.88 12.01 -12.89
N PRO A 61 3.14 13.14 -12.90
CA PRO A 61 1.85 13.30 -13.60
C PRO A 61 1.82 13.10 -15.14
N GLY A 62 2.82 12.45 -15.75
CA GLY A 62 2.83 11.92 -17.12
C GLY A 62 2.75 10.39 -17.26
N GLY A 63 2.60 9.61 -16.17
CA GLY A 63 2.64 8.13 -16.22
C GLY A 63 1.38 7.39 -16.69
N LEU A 64 0.27 8.10 -16.95
CA LEU A 64 -1.03 7.44 -17.20
C LEU A 64 -1.17 6.75 -18.57
N TRP A 65 -0.10 6.68 -19.38
CA TRP A 65 -0.15 6.10 -20.73
C TRP A 65 0.72 4.85 -20.92
N GLY A 66 1.44 4.37 -19.90
CA GLY A 66 2.46 3.34 -20.08
C GLY A 66 2.08 1.88 -19.77
N HIS A 67 1.06 1.62 -18.95
CA HIS A 67 0.86 0.27 -18.40
C HIS A 67 -0.47 -0.41 -18.76
N TRP A 68 -1.46 0.31 -19.31
CA TRP A 68 -2.66 -0.31 -19.88
C TRP A 68 -2.52 -0.37 -21.40
N GLY A 69 -1.80 -1.39 -21.87
CA GLY A 69 -1.83 -1.80 -23.28
C GLY A 69 -3.21 -2.34 -23.63
N GLY A 70 -4.14 -1.45 -23.97
CA GLY A 70 -5.51 -1.79 -24.41
C GLY A 70 -6.07 -0.67 -25.28
N ALA A 71 -6.12 -0.91 -26.58
CA ALA A 71 -6.40 0.06 -27.63
C ALA A 71 -7.78 0.74 -27.53
N LEU A 72 -7.81 2.08 -27.36
CA LEU A 72 -8.85 2.98 -27.88
C LEU A 72 -8.27 4.41 -28.08
N SER A 73 -7.65 4.63 -29.25
CA SER A 73 -7.53 5.85 -30.11
C SER A 73 -7.50 7.31 -29.60
N PRO A 74 -6.97 8.25 -30.44
CA PRO A 74 -6.26 9.46 -30.01
C PRO A 74 -7.13 10.72 -30.01
N VAL A 75 -6.92 11.58 -29.02
CA VAL A 75 -7.04 13.02 -29.19
C VAL A 75 -5.77 13.65 -28.64
N ALA A 76 -4.85 13.97 -29.55
CA ALA A 76 -3.76 14.88 -29.25
C ALA A 76 -4.37 16.26 -28.98
N CYS A 77 -4.16 16.82 -27.78
CA CYS A 77 -4.39 18.23 -27.53
C CYS A 77 -3.25 19.03 -28.20
N PRO A 78 -3.51 19.83 -29.25
CA PRO A 78 -2.49 20.71 -29.80
C PRO A 78 -2.50 22.02 -28.99
N LEU A 79 -1.30 22.51 -28.64
CA LEU A 79 -0.97 23.83 -28.04
C LEU A 79 -0.70 23.84 -26.51
N SER A 80 0.55 23.53 -26.13
CA SER A 80 1.24 24.27 -25.05
C SER A 80 2.76 24.07 -25.10
N PRO A 81 3.57 25.13 -25.21
CA PRO A 81 5.03 25.06 -25.24
C PRO A 81 5.58 25.21 -23.81
N ARG A 82 5.46 24.17 -23.00
CA ARG A 82 6.28 24.01 -21.79
C ARG A 82 6.51 22.53 -21.59
N CYS A 83 7.49 21.98 -22.30
CA CYS A 83 8.06 20.69 -21.94
C CYS A 83 8.72 20.85 -20.56
N PRO A 84 8.26 20.17 -19.50
CA PRO A 84 9.10 19.95 -18.35
C PRO A 84 10.23 19.02 -18.81
N LEU A 85 11.46 19.36 -18.44
CA LEU A 85 12.62 18.48 -18.58
C LEU A 85 12.27 17.08 -18.03
N PRO A 86 12.83 15.98 -18.58
CA PRO A 86 12.69 14.69 -17.94
C PRO A 86 13.24 14.83 -16.53
N ALA A 87 12.36 14.74 -15.53
CA ALA A 87 12.83 14.52 -14.17
C ALA A 87 13.66 13.23 -14.24
N GLU A 88 14.94 13.32 -13.90
CA GLU A 88 15.74 12.13 -13.64
C GLU A 88 14.92 11.27 -12.69
N GLY A 89 14.44 10.12 -13.18
CA GLY A 89 13.81 9.14 -12.31
C GLY A 89 14.88 8.73 -11.30
N SER A 90 14.60 8.93 -10.01
CA SER A 90 15.41 8.38 -8.94
C SER A 90 15.62 6.89 -9.21
N SER A 91 16.83 6.41 -8.95
CA SER A 91 17.14 4.99 -9.09
C SER A 91 16.27 4.16 -8.13
N PRO A 92 15.94 2.90 -8.46
CA PRO A 92 15.12 2.04 -7.59
C PRO A 92 15.72 1.86 -6.18
N GLU A 93 17.04 2.02 -6.04
CA GLU A 93 17.72 1.99 -4.75
C GLU A 93 17.44 3.25 -3.91
N GLU A 94 17.34 4.42 -4.53
CA GLU A 94 17.00 5.67 -3.85
C GLU A 94 15.55 5.67 -3.37
N ASP A 95 14.63 5.17 -4.20
CA ASP A 95 13.21 5.03 -3.83
C ASP A 95 13.03 4.10 -2.63
N TYR A 96 13.82 3.01 -2.58
CA TYR A 96 13.87 2.12 -1.44
C TYR A 96 14.39 2.84 -0.19
N LYS A 97 15.49 3.60 -0.29
CA LYS A 97 16.02 4.39 0.82
C LYS A 97 15.00 5.40 1.34
N VAL A 98 14.27 6.09 0.46
CA VAL A 98 13.18 7.01 0.85
C VAL A 98 12.08 6.26 1.61
N SER A 99 11.73 5.04 1.19
CA SER A 99 10.73 4.21 1.86
C SER A 99 11.18 3.79 3.27
N CYS A 100 12.46 3.41 3.43
CA CYS A 100 13.05 3.15 4.75
C CYS A 100 13.06 4.40 5.64
N LEU A 101 13.48 5.54 5.10
CA LEU A 101 13.52 6.81 5.83
C LEU A 101 12.12 7.27 6.26
N LEU A 102 11.10 7.01 5.45
CA LEU A 102 9.70 7.27 5.83
C LEU A 102 9.32 6.48 7.08
N LEU A 103 9.61 5.18 7.14
CA LEU A 103 9.32 4.38 8.34
C LEU A 103 10.09 4.86 9.56
N VAL A 104 11.39 5.17 9.41
CA VAL A 104 12.20 5.73 10.51
C VAL A 104 11.62 7.04 11.01
N PHE A 105 11.23 7.93 10.09
CA PHE A 105 10.61 9.21 10.43
C PHE A 105 9.30 9.04 11.21
N VAL A 106 8.45 8.10 10.78
CA VAL A 106 7.21 7.79 11.52
C VAL A 106 7.53 7.24 12.91
N ALA A 107 8.49 6.31 13.03
CA ALA A 107 8.88 5.71 14.31
C ALA A 107 9.33 6.77 15.32
N VAL A 108 10.24 7.67 14.94
CA VAL A 108 10.74 8.73 15.84
C VAL A 108 9.68 9.80 16.16
N SER A 109 8.62 9.89 15.36
CA SER A 109 7.52 10.84 15.56
C SER A 109 6.41 10.29 16.45
N LEU A 110 6.33 8.96 16.65
CA LEU A 110 5.30 8.34 17.48
C LEU A 110 5.29 8.85 18.94
N PRO A 111 6.43 9.03 19.63
CA PRO A 111 6.43 9.58 20.98
C PRO A 111 5.86 11.00 21.05
N LEU A 112 6.09 11.81 20.02
CA LEU A 112 5.54 13.17 19.95
C LEU A 112 4.02 13.15 19.79
N LEU A 113 3.50 12.23 18.97
CA LEU A 113 2.07 12.06 18.76
C LEU A 113 1.37 11.50 20.01
N ALA A 114 2.02 10.61 20.74
CA ALA A 114 1.50 10.03 21.98
C ALA A 114 1.43 11.05 23.13
N ALA A 115 2.21 12.13 23.07
CA ALA A 115 2.19 13.20 24.07
C ALA A 115 1.02 14.20 23.88
N ASP A 116 0.28 14.11 22.77
CA ASP A 116 -0.89 14.96 22.50
C ASP A 116 -2.02 14.65 23.51
N PRO A 117 -2.57 15.64 24.23
CA PRO A 117 -3.74 15.44 25.09
C PRO A 117 -4.95 14.85 24.38
N ALA A 118 -5.09 15.05 23.06
CA ALA A 118 -6.15 14.43 22.26
C ALA A 118 -5.89 12.95 21.92
N ALA A 119 -4.68 12.44 22.20
CA ALA A 119 -4.30 11.04 22.10
C ALA A 119 -4.63 10.24 23.38
N LEU A 120 -5.56 10.72 24.21
CA LEU A 120 -6.11 9.96 25.32
C LEU A 120 -7.21 9.01 24.82
N TYR A 121 -7.12 7.75 25.24
CA TYR A 121 -8.13 6.74 24.95
C TYR A 121 -9.43 7.07 25.69
N SER A 122 -10.54 7.06 24.96
CA SER A 122 -11.90 7.24 25.46
C SER A 122 -12.63 5.89 25.45
N PRO A 123 -12.97 5.33 26.62
CA PRO A 123 -13.74 4.09 26.70
C PRO A 123 -15.13 4.19 26.08
N GLU A 124 -15.71 5.39 26.04
CA GLU A 124 -17.03 5.65 25.46
C GLU A 124 -17.02 5.52 23.93
N LEU A 125 -15.89 5.86 23.31
CA LEU A 125 -15.70 5.78 21.85
C LEU A 125 -14.98 4.49 21.42
N ASP A 126 -14.52 3.66 22.37
CA ASP A 126 -13.60 2.55 22.15
C ASP A 126 -12.41 2.95 21.27
N GLY A 127 -11.84 4.14 21.53
CA GLY A 127 -10.87 4.73 20.62
C GLY A 127 -10.30 6.06 21.08
N TYR A 128 -9.73 6.80 20.13
CA TYR A 128 -9.02 8.06 20.39
C TYR A 128 -9.62 9.19 19.57
N HIS A 129 -9.74 10.38 20.16
CA HIS A 129 -10.39 11.54 19.53
C HIS A 129 -9.65 12.06 18.29
N ASN A 130 -8.33 11.92 18.26
CA ASN A 130 -7.49 12.32 17.13
C ASN A 130 -7.19 11.18 16.15
N ASN A 131 -7.90 10.05 16.25
CA ASN A 131 -7.73 8.87 15.39
C ASN A 131 -6.33 8.23 15.42
N VAL A 132 -5.53 8.44 16.48
CA VAL A 132 -4.17 7.84 16.56
C VAL A 132 -4.18 6.30 16.45
N HIS A 133 -5.28 5.63 16.80
CA HIS A 133 -5.47 4.20 16.60
C HIS A 133 -5.41 3.77 15.12
N CYS A 134 -5.75 4.66 14.17
CA CYS A 134 -5.64 4.38 12.74
C CYS A 134 -4.18 4.31 12.27
N LEU A 135 -3.25 4.91 13.02
CA LEU A 135 -1.85 4.98 12.62
C LEU A 135 -1.21 3.59 12.55
N ALA A 136 -1.56 2.70 13.47
CA ALA A 136 -1.09 1.31 13.44
C ALA A 136 -1.46 0.62 12.12
N LYS A 137 -2.71 0.77 11.68
CA LYS A 137 -3.17 0.21 10.40
C LYS A 137 -2.49 0.88 9.21
N ALA A 138 -2.35 2.21 9.24
CA ALA A 138 -1.68 2.96 8.18
C ALA A 138 -0.21 2.57 8.02
N ILE A 139 0.55 2.44 9.11
CA ILE A 139 1.95 2.03 9.09
C ILE A 139 2.10 0.64 8.45
N VAL A 140 1.31 -0.33 8.93
CA VAL A 140 1.38 -1.71 8.42
C VAL A 140 1.04 -1.77 6.94
N GLN A 141 -0.06 -1.14 6.52
CA GLN A 141 -0.49 -1.18 5.11
C GLN A 141 0.47 -0.43 4.17
N VAL A 142 0.98 0.74 4.58
CA VAL A 142 1.96 1.50 3.78
C VAL A 142 3.29 0.76 3.69
N ALA A 143 3.79 0.21 4.80
CA ALA A 143 5.02 -0.59 4.81
C ALA A 143 4.88 -1.83 3.92
N ALA A 144 3.79 -2.58 4.08
CA ALA A 144 3.47 -3.74 3.25
C ALA A 144 3.50 -3.36 1.76
N ALA A 145 2.77 -2.33 1.37
CA ALA A 145 2.70 -1.92 -0.03
C ALA A 145 4.06 -1.42 -0.58
N LEU A 146 4.79 -0.58 0.17
CA LEU A 146 6.09 -0.06 -0.27
C LEU A 146 7.13 -1.17 -0.41
N PHE A 147 7.23 -2.07 0.56
CA PHE A 147 8.25 -3.13 0.54
C PHE A 147 7.88 -4.28 -0.40
N THR A 148 6.60 -4.53 -0.67
CA THR A 148 6.18 -5.38 -1.80
C THR A 148 6.68 -4.80 -3.13
N LEU A 149 6.51 -3.49 -3.35
CA LEU A 149 6.96 -2.85 -4.59
C LEU A 149 8.49 -2.80 -4.76
N HIS A 150 9.24 -2.94 -3.67
CA HIS A 150 10.71 -2.99 -3.67
C HIS A 150 11.26 -4.42 -3.66
N ASN A 151 10.38 -5.43 -3.64
CA ASN A 151 10.74 -6.84 -3.47
C ASN A 151 11.62 -7.06 -2.22
N LYS A 152 11.14 -6.56 -1.08
CA LYS A 152 11.82 -6.65 0.22
C LYS A 152 10.93 -7.35 1.24
N ASN A 153 11.58 -7.95 2.25
CA ASN A 153 10.88 -8.63 3.33
C ASN A 153 10.19 -7.61 4.24
N ILE A 154 8.86 -7.59 4.23
CA ILE A 154 8.02 -6.66 4.99
C ILE A 154 8.21 -6.87 6.50
N GLU A 155 8.20 -8.13 6.95
CA GLU A 155 8.32 -8.52 8.36
C GLU A 155 9.63 -8.01 8.97
N ALA A 156 10.74 -8.12 8.26
CA ALA A 156 12.04 -7.62 8.71
C ALA A 156 12.01 -6.09 8.95
N HIS A 157 11.43 -5.33 8.02
CA HIS A 157 11.35 -3.88 8.14
C HIS A 157 10.38 -3.43 9.23
N LEU A 158 9.27 -4.13 9.43
CA LEU A 158 8.35 -3.86 10.53
C LEU A 158 8.97 -4.21 11.89
N LYS A 159 9.78 -5.26 11.98
CA LYS A 159 10.57 -5.56 13.19
C LYS A 159 11.56 -4.45 13.51
N GLU A 160 12.28 -3.95 12.50
CA GLU A 160 13.19 -2.81 12.68
C GLU A 160 12.43 -1.55 13.09
N PHE A 161 11.27 -1.28 12.48
CA PHE A 161 10.40 -0.17 12.89
C PHE A 161 10.03 -0.23 14.37
N LEU A 162 9.59 -1.40 14.85
CA LEU A 162 9.22 -1.60 16.25
C LEU A 162 10.39 -1.47 17.23
N LEU A 163 11.62 -1.71 16.78
CA LEU A 163 12.82 -1.52 17.60
C LEU A 163 13.22 -0.04 17.75
N VAL A 164 12.76 0.82 16.83
CA VAL A 164 13.11 2.26 16.78
C VAL A 164 11.99 3.14 17.34
N SER A 165 10.74 2.68 17.32
CA SER A 165 9.54 3.39 17.78
C SER A 165 9.40 3.52 19.29
#